data_AF-A0A2N3IFH4-F1
#
_entry.id   AF-A0A2N3IFH4-F1
#
_cell.length_a   1.000
_cell.length_b   1.000
_cell.length_c   1.000
_cell.angle_alpha   90.00
_cell.angle_beta   90.00
_cell.angle_gamma   90.00
#
_symmetry.space_group_name_H-M   'P 1'
#
loop_
_entity.id
_entity.type
_entity.pdbx_description
1 polymer ?
#
loop_
_entity_poly.entity_id
_entity_poly.type
_entity_poly.pdbx_seq_one_letter_code
_entity_poly.pdbx_strand_id
1 'polypeptide(L)'
;MALSISMVSCSGDDGEVGLLGPKGDKGEQGAAGEVGPAGTDGSIIYSGEGEPAAAVGAVSDYYLDVATGMLYGPKVNADNWTDTDGFSLKGTNGTNGADGTNGTNGVDGINGTNGTNGVDGINGTNGTNGTNGSKILSGEGVPGNTIGNTGDFYLDKATCVLYGPAVTDEEGDTSWGAGLELKGADGNANVKTFKYTASVSNWTVYSNIATSYTKTIIDDIDFPALNQDVYENGIVLVYWKDANSIRLLPLTKLTNQKNFLTREGWIFKNSSDDRYILRLQNTLKGMENMTELLVVEDVEYQIKLITGQAAVQLEANKGNQLEFDRLVESLN
;
A
#
# COMPACT_ATOMS: atom_id res chain seq x y z
N MET A 1 -47.98 -72.88 -22.43
CA MET A 1 -46.96 -73.33 -21.47
C MET A 1 -47.31 -72.74 -20.12
N ALA A 2 -47.77 -73.56 -19.18
CA ALA A 2 -48.04 -73.13 -17.81
C ALA A 2 -46.73 -73.25 -17.01
N LEU A 3 -46.32 -72.19 -16.33
CA LEU A 3 -45.16 -72.21 -15.44
C LEU A 3 -45.65 -71.90 -14.01
N SER A 4 -45.49 -72.88 -13.12
CA SER A 4 -45.89 -72.80 -11.72
C SER A 4 -44.90 -71.98 -10.90
N ILE A 5 -45.41 -71.08 -10.06
CA ILE A 5 -44.64 -70.43 -8.99
C ILE A 5 -44.87 -71.24 -7.71
N SER A 6 -43.79 -71.73 -7.11
CA SER A 6 -43.81 -72.38 -5.79
C SER A 6 -43.29 -71.39 -4.76
N MET A 7 -44.12 -71.03 -3.78
CA MET A 7 -43.72 -70.20 -2.65
C MET A 7 -43.19 -71.09 -1.53
N VAL A 8 -41.92 -70.92 -1.15
CA VAL A 8 -41.34 -71.47 0.06
C VAL A 8 -41.23 -70.33 1.07
N SER A 9 -42.06 -70.38 2.11
CA SER A 9 -41.90 -69.59 3.32
C SER A 9 -40.90 -70.33 4.22
N CYS A 10 -39.77 -69.70 4.51
CA CYS A 10 -38.92 -70.08 5.63
C CYS A 10 -39.05 -68.98 6.67
N SER A 11 -39.84 -69.23 7.72
CA SER A 11 -39.80 -68.48 8.96
C SER A 11 -38.49 -68.84 9.67
N GLY A 12 -37.45 -68.04 9.44
CA GLY A 12 -36.23 -68.06 10.23
C GLY A 12 -36.44 -67.25 11.50
N ASP A 13 -36.52 -67.95 12.62
CA ASP A 13 -36.33 -67.43 13.98
C ASP A 13 -35.05 -66.59 14.07
N ASP A 14 -35.16 -65.46 14.76
CA ASP A 14 -34.16 -64.80 15.60
C ASP A 14 -32.70 -64.85 15.13
N GLY A 15 -32.39 -64.09 14.09
CA GLY A 15 -31.01 -63.64 13.87
C GLY A 15 -30.66 -62.55 14.87
N GLU A 16 -29.76 -62.84 15.82
CA GLU A 16 -29.14 -61.82 16.67
C GLU A 16 -28.71 -60.62 15.82
N VAL A 17 -29.07 -59.41 16.26
CA VAL A 17 -28.66 -58.16 15.63
C VAL A 17 -27.13 -58.17 15.56
N GLY A 18 -26.57 -58.32 14.35
CA GLY A 18 -25.12 -58.30 14.17
C GLY A 18 -24.53 -57.03 14.77
N LEU A 19 -23.47 -57.19 15.57
CA LEU A 19 -22.77 -56.06 16.20
C LEU A 19 -22.40 -55.03 15.12
N LEU A 20 -22.89 -53.79 15.28
CA LEU A 20 -22.56 -52.67 14.40
C LEU A 20 -21.03 -52.57 14.31
N GLY A 21 -20.48 -52.74 13.09
CA GLY A 21 -19.04 -52.73 12.87
C GLY A 21 -18.39 -51.44 13.42
N PRO A 22 -17.11 -51.50 13.86
CA PRO A 22 -16.45 -50.33 14.44
C PRO A 22 -16.50 -49.16 13.46
N LYS A 23 -16.85 -47.97 13.98
CA LYS A 23 -16.84 -46.72 13.21
C LYS A 23 -15.45 -46.55 12.58
N GLY A 24 -15.40 -46.40 11.26
CA GLY A 24 -14.15 -46.21 10.54
C GLY A 24 -13.34 -45.03 11.08
N ASP A 25 -12.02 -45.20 11.14
CA ASP A 25 -11.10 -44.18 11.63
C ASP A 25 -11.26 -42.88 10.84
N LYS A 26 -11.15 -41.75 11.53
CA LYS A 26 -11.19 -40.42 10.91
C LYS A 26 -10.04 -40.34 9.90
N GLY A 27 -10.35 -40.04 8.64
CA GLY A 27 -9.35 -39.93 7.57
C GLY A 27 -8.23 -38.95 7.93
N GLU A 28 -7.01 -39.27 7.52
CA GLU A 28 -5.83 -38.45 7.76
C GLU A 28 -6.03 -37.02 7.20
N GLN A 29 -5.62 -36.02 7.97
CA GLN A 29 -5.68 -34.63 7.55
C GLN A 29 -4.80 -34.45 6.32
N GLY A 30 -5.35 -33.85 5.26
CA GLY A 30 -4.63 -33.59 4.02
C GLY A 30 -3.35 -32.78 4.26
N ALA A 31 -2.30 -33.11 3.53
CA ALA A 31 -1.02 -32.40 3.60
C ALA A 31 -1.22 -30.90 3.42
N ALA A 32 -0.49 -30.09 4.20
CA ALA A 32 -0.49 -28.64 4.03
C ALA A 32 -0.05 -28.27 2.61
N GLY A 33 -0.72 -27.30 1.99
CA GLY A 33 -0.35 -26.82 0.66
C GLY A 33 1.08 -26.28 0.62
N GLU A 34 1.69 -26.33 -0.56
CA GLU A 34 3.04 -25.79 -0.76
C GLU A 34 3.06 -24.28 -0.42
N VAL A 35 4.13 -23.85 0.25
CA VAL A 35 4.36 -22.43 0.54
C VAL A 35 4.50 -21.70 -0.80
N GLY A 36 3.72 -20.63 -1.00
CA GLY A 36 3.77 -19.83 -2.23
C GLY A 36 5.17 -19.23 -2.48
N PRO A 37 5.50 -18.89 -3.73
CA PRO A 37 6.78 -18.24 -4.04
C PRO A 37 6.91 -16.92 -3.28
N ALA A 38 8.11 -16.63 -2.77
CA ALA A 38 8.39 -15.32 -2.18
C ALA A 38 8.13 -14.22 -3.22
N GLY A 39 7.59 -13.09 -2.77
CA GLY A 39 7.45 -11.89 -3.62
C GLY A 39 8.82 -11.46 -4.17
N THR A 40 8.83 -10.72 -5.28
CA THR A 40 10.07 -10.13 -5.80
C THR A 40 10.64 -9.16 -4.78
N ASP A 41 11.97 -9.12 -4.65
CA ASP A 41 12.64 -8.14 -3.80
C ASP A 41 12.21 -6.72 -4.19
N GLY A 42 11.89 -5.88 -3.21
CA GLY A 42 11.61 -4.47 -3.44
C GLY A 42 12.86 -3.72 -3.90
N SER A 43 12.76 -2.40 -4.08
CA SER A 43 13.93 -1.58 -4.42
C SER A 43 15.05 -1.77 -3.38
N ILE A 44 16.25 -2.09 -3.85
CA ILE A 44 17.43 -2.32 -3.02
C ILE A 44 18.27 -1.04 -2.97
N ILE A 45 18.89 -0.76 -1.82
CA ILE A 45 19.97 0.23 -1.73
C ILE A 45 21.30 -0.54 -1.77
N TYR A 46 22.00 -0.44 -2.89
CA TYR A 46 23.38 -0.93 -3.00
C TYR A 46 24.33 0.02 -2.29
N SER A 47 25.53 -0.46 -1.96
CA SER A 47 26.58 0.41 -1.42
C SER A 47 27.95 0.01 -1.95
N GLY A 48 28.83 0.99 -2.09
CA GLY A 48 30.21 0.80 -2.53
C GLY A 48 30.99 2.11 -2.46
N GLU A 49 32.28 2.06 -2.78
CA GLU A 49 33.12 3.25 -2.85
C GLU A 49 33.10 3.84 -4.26
N GLY A 50 32.78 5.12 -4.39
CA GLY A 50 32.69 5.85 -5.65
C GLY A 50 31.32 5.72 -6.34
N GLU A 51 31.17 6.47 -7.44
CA GLU A 51 29.94 6.51 -8.26
C GLU A 51 29.50 5.12 -8.74
N PRO A 52 28.18 4.84 -8.79
CA PRO A 52 27.67 3.55 -9.24
C PRO A 52 27.98 3.30 -10.73
N ALA A 53 28.50 2.13 -11.04
CA ALA A 53 28.58 1.68 -12.43
C ALA A 53 27.17 1.45 -13.01
N ALA A 54 27.02 1.70 -14.32
CA ALA A 54 25.75 1.49 -15.04
C ALA A 54 25.19 0.07 -14.88
N ALA A 55 26.05 -0.95 -14.75
CA ALA A 55 25.62 -2.34 -14.60
C ALA A 55 25.09 -2.71 -13.19
N VAL A 56 25.24 -1.83 -12.19
CA VAL A 56 24.82 -2.11 -10.80
C VAL A 56 23.33 -1.78 -10.65
N GLY A 57 22.59 -2.68 -10.00
CA GLY A 57 21.18 -2.48 -9.67
C GLY A 57 20.19 -2.56 -10.84
N ALA A 58 18.93 -2.82 -10.50
CA ALA A 58 17.78 -2.75 -11.38
C ALA A 58 17.16 -1.33 -11.39
N VAL A 59 16.22 -1.11 -12.31
CA VAL A 59 15.40 0.12 -12.33
C VAL A 59 14.69 0.25 -10.98
N SER A 60 14.60 1.48 -10.46
CA SER A 60 14.08 1.84 -9.14
C SER A 60 14.97 1.53 -7.94
N ASP A 61 16.14 0.90 -8.13
CA ASP A 61 17.11 0.73 -7.06
C ASP A 61 17.85 2.04 -6.75
N TYR A 62 18.47 2.08 -5.57
CA TYR A 62 19.32 3.16 -5.10
C TYR A 62 20.75 2.66 -4.90
N TYR A 63 21.72 3.56 -4.88
CA TYR A 63 23.11 3.24 -4.57
C TYR A 63 23.71 4.31 -3.65
N LEU A 64 24.31 3.90 -2.55
CA LEU A 64 25.02 4.75 -1.61
C LEU A 64 26.54 4.65 -1.85
N ASP A 65 27.15 5.74 -2.31
CA ASP A 65 28.59 5.89 -2.25
C ASP A 65 29.00 6.17 -0.80
N VAL A 66 29.61 5.17 -0.15
CA VAL A 66 29.98 5.25 1.27
C VAL A 66 31.19 6.16 1.52
N ALA A 67 31.99 6.46 0.49
CA ALA A 67 33.14 7.36 0.63
C ALA A 67 32.67 8.82 0.73
N THR A 68 31.80 9.23 -0.20
CA THR A 68 31.32 10.60 -0.31
C THR A 68 30.05 10.84 0.50
N GLY A 69 29.24 9.81 0.74
CA GLY A 69 27.90 9.92 1.34
C GLY A 69 26.82 10.34 0.34
N MET A 70 27.08 10.16 -0.95
CA MET A 70 26.15 10.48 -2.04
C MET A 70 25.22 9.30 -2.29
N LEU A 71 23.92 9.57 -2.39
CA LEU A 71 22.87 8.61 -2.71
C LEU A 71 22.40 8.84 -4.14
N TYR A 72 22.54 7.84 -4.98
CA TYR A 72 22.13 7.84 -6.38
C TYR A 72 20.84 7.05 -6.53
N GLY A 73 19.91 7.53 -7.35
CA GLY A 73 18.66 6.84 -7.67
C GLY A 73 17.41 7.71 -7.50
N PRO A 74 16.22 7.17 -7.81
CA PRO A 74 15.95 5.79 -8.26
C PRO A 74 16.44 5.53 -9.69
N LYS A 75 17.20 4.45 -9.93
CA LYS A 75 17.75 4.13 -11.26
C LYS A 75 16.65 4.13 -12.34
N VAL A 76 16.88 4.78 -13.49
CA VAL A 76 15.81 5.04 -14.47
C VAL A 76 15.70 3.99 -15.56
N ASN A 77 16.81 3.37 -15.95
CA ASN A 77 16.86 2.29 -16.94
C ASN A 77 18.13 1.44 -16.72
N ALA A 78 18.36 0.45 -17.59
CA ALA A 78 19.50 -0.47 -17.44
C ALA A 78 20.86 0.26 -17.43
N ASP A 79 20.97 1.38 -18.15
CA ASP A 79 22.24 2.06 -18.41
C ASP A 79 22.44 3.33 -17.59
N ASN A 80 21.35 3.95 -17.12
CA ASN A 80 21.38 5.28 -16.50
C ASN A 80 20.77 5.31 -15.10
N TRP A 81 21.46 6.03 -14.21
CA TRP A 81 20.94 6.52 -12.94
C TRP A 81 20.26 7.89 -13.15
N THR A 82 19.23 8.20 -12.35
CA THR A 82 18.40 9.43 -12.45
C THR A 82 19.21 10.71 -12.30
N ASP A 83 20.18 10.67 -11.40
CA ASP A 83 20.96 11.81 -10.97
C ASP A 83 22.43 11.39 -11.03
N THR A 84 23.14 11.85 -12.07
CA THR A 84 24.57 11.57 -12.24
C THR A 84 25.43 12.26 -11.20
N ASP A 85 24.92 13.33 -10.57
CA ASP A 85 25.65 14.10 -9.57
C ASP A 85 25.36 13.59 -8.15
N GLY A 86 24.24 12.88 -7.96
CA GLY A 86 23.84 12.21 -6.73
C GLY A 86 23.28 13.16 -5.66
N PHE A 87 22.52 12.61 -4.72
CA PHE A 87 21.96 13.33 -3.59
C PHE A 87 22.86 13.24 -2.36
N SER A 88 23.37 14.37 -1.86
CA SER A 88 24.22 14.37 -0.65
C SER A 88 23.42 14.09 0.61
N LEU A 89 23.76 13.02 1.34
CA LEU A 89 23.21 12.74 2.68
C LEU A 89 24.03 13.38 3.81
N LYS A 90 25.07 14.15 3.49
CA LYS A 90 25.92 14.83 4.48
C LYS A 90 25.46 16.27 4.68
N GLY A 91 25.04 16.57 5.90
CA GLY A 91 24.80 17.95 6.35
C GLY A 91 26.09 18.62 6.82
N THR A 92 25.99 19.92 7.11
CA THR A 92 27.12 20.70 7.60
C THR A 92 27.47 20.37 9.04
N ASN A 93 28.76 20.16 9.32
CA ASN A 93 29.25 20.06 10.69
C ASN A 93 29.04 21.38 11.44
N GLY A 94 28.76 21.29 12.74
CA GLY A 94 28.79 22.45 13.63
C GLY A 94 30.21 23.02 13.71
N THR A 95 30.32 24.33 13.93
CA THR A 95 31.62 24.98 14.14
C THR A 95 32.04 24.86 15.60
N ASN A 96 33.32 24.60 15.84
CA ASN A 96 33.88 24.67 17.19
C ASN A 96 33.66 26.07 17.78
N GLY A 97 33.46 26.12 19.10
CA GLY A 97 33.46 27.37 19.85
C GLY A 97 34.81 28.07 19.76
N ALA A 98 34.82 29.39 19.92
CA ALA A 98 36.08 30.12 20.05
C ALA A 98 36.69 29.85 21.43
N ASP A 99 38.01 29.65 21.47
CA ASP A 99 38.74 29.49 22.73
C ASP A 99 38.57 30.72 23.63
N GLY A 100 38.51 30.50 24.94
CA GLY A 100 38.51 31.57 25.92
C GLY A 100 39.84 32.34 25.93
N THR A 101 39.81 33.61 26.33
CA THR A 101 41.05 34.38 26.47
C THR A 101 41.72 34.08 27.81
N ASN A 102 43.03 33.86 27.80
CA ASN A 102 43.82 33.70 29.03
C ASN A 102 43.67 34.92 29.97
N GLY A 103 43.64 34.66 31.28
CA GLY A 103 43.67 35.72 32.29
C GLY A 103 44.99 36.48 32.29
N THR A 104 44.98 37.70 32.84
CA THR A 104 46.22 38.48 33.02
C THR A 104 46.88 38.14 34.34
N ASN A 105 48.21 38.05 34.36
CA ASN A 105 48.96 37.85 35.59
C ASN A 105 48.77 39.05 36.53
N GLY A 106 48.69 38.80 37.84
CA GLY A 106 48.71 39.84 38.86
C GLY A 106 50.03 40.62 38.85
N VAL A 107 49.99 41.85 39.36
CA VAL A 107 51.19 42.69 39.51
C VAL A 107 51.82 42.47 40.87
N ASP A 108 53.14 42.25 40.89
CA ASP A 108 53.90 42.05 42.13
C ASP A 108 53.78 43.26 43.07
N GLY A 109 53.69 42.97 44.38
CA GLY A 109 53.69 44.01 45.41
C GLY A 109 55.04 44.75 45.49
N ILE A 110 55.01 46.05 45.80
CA ILE A 110 56.22 46.87 45.92
C ILE A 110 56.94 46.54 47.25
N ASN A 111 58.24 46.25 47.20
CA ASN A 111 59.04 45.93 48.38
C ASN A 111 59.20 47.13 49.34
N GLY A 112 58.67 47.02 50.57
CA GLY A 112 58.83 47.99 51.65
C GLY A 112 58.25 47.48 52.98
N THR A 113 58.64 48.08 54.11
CA THR A 113 58.48 47.60 55.51
C THR A 113 57.06 47.39 56.05
N ASN A 114 56.04 47.41 55.18
CA ASN A 114 54.73 46.78 55.33
C ASN A 114 54.10 46.83 53.92
N GLY A 115 54.63 46.04 52.98
CA GLY A 115 54.14 46.02 51.60
C GLY A 115 52.68 45.57 51.56
N THR A 116 51.81 46.34 50.92
CA THR A 116 50.45 45.89 50.58
C THR A 116 50.55 44.72 49.59
N ASN A 117 49.76 43.66 49.82
CA ASN A 117 49.71 42.51 48.91
C ASN A 117 49.50 42.98 47.45
N GLY A 118 50.17 42.31 46.50
CA GLY A 118 49.94 42.53 45.07
C GLY A 118 48.46 42.34 44.72
N VAL A 119 48.01 42.99 43.64
CA VAL A 119 46.63 42.86 43.18
C VAL A 119 46.52 41.58 42.35
N ASP A 120 45.57 40.72 42.70
CA ASP A 120 45.29 39.47 41.98
C ASP A 120 45.03 39.75 40.48
N GLY A 121 45.46 38.81 39.63
CA GLY A 121 45.20 38.84 38.20
C GLY A 121 43.70 38.74 37.89
N ILE A 122 43.30 39.21 36.71
CA ILE A 122 41.91 39.09 36.26
C ILE A 122 41.74 37.72 35.60
N ASN A 123 40.71 36.97 36.04
CA ASN A 123 40.35 35.68 35.44
C ASN A 123 40.09 35.82 33.94
N GLY A 124 40.52 34.80 33.17
CA GLY A 124 40.18 34.70 31.76
C GLY A 124 38.67 34.59 31.52
N THR A 125 38.23 34.90 30.31
CA THR A 125 36.84 34.70 29.91
C THR A 125 36.64 33.28 29.40
N ASN A 126 35.45 32.73 29.62
CA ASN A 126 35.07 31.44 29.05
C ASN A 126 34.99 31.55 27.52
N GLY A 127 35.34 30.47 26.82
CA GLY A 127 35.10 30.35 25.39
C GLY A 127 33.60 30.40 25.05
N THR A 128 33.28 30.69 23.80
CA THR A 128 31.89 30.64 23.32
C THR A 128 31.49 29.21 23.01
N ASN A 129 30.19 28.90 23.13
CA ASN A 129 29.68 27.61 22.68
C ASN A 129 29.78 27.51 21.15
N GLY A 130 30.06 26.30 20.65
CA GLY A 130 29.97 26.00 19.22
C GLY A 130 28.55 26.12 18.68
N THR A 131 28.42 26.19 17.36
CA THR A 131 27.11 26.19 16.70
C THR A 131 26.62 24.76 16.51
N ASN A 132 25.30 24.55 16.56
CA ASN A 132 24.71 23.25 16.27
C ASN A 132 24.88 22.92 14.78
N GLY A 133 25.10 21.64 14.46
CA GLY A 133 25.10 21.16 13.08
C GLY A 133 23.69 21.07 12.48
N SER A 134 23.63 20.56 11.25
CA SER A 134 22.40 20.32 10.49
C SER A 134 21.38 19.43 11.20
N LYS A 135 20.10 19.64 10.91
CA LYS A 135 18.96 18.86 11.42
C LYS A 135 18.18 18.21 10.28
N ILE A 136 17.36 17.22 10.63
CA ILE A 136 16.31 16.70 9.75
C ILE A 136 14.97 17.20 10.29
N LEU A 137 14.26 17.97 9.46
CA LEU A 137 12.91 18.48 9.70
C LEU A 137 11.90 17.58 8.98
N SER A 138 10.62 17.70 9.34
CA SER A 138 9.55 17.00 8.63
C SER A 138 8.22 17.75 8.69
N GLY A 139 7.37 17.54 7.70
CA GLY A 139 6.02 18.09 7.65
C GLY A 139 5.20 17.49 6.51
N GLU A 140 4.09 18.14 6.16
CA GLU A 140 3.21 17.71 5.06
C GLU A 140 3.39 18.69 3.89
N GLY A 141 3.78 18.18 2.72
CA GLY A 141 4.02 18.96 1.51
C GLY A 141 5.46 19.49 1.36
N VAL A 142 5.71 20.17 0.24
CA VAL A 142 7.00 20.80 -0.09
C VAL A 142 7.34 21.87 0.96
N PRO A 143 8.57 21.89 1.52
CA PRO A 143 8.95 22.88 2.52
C PRO A 143 8.91 24.31 1.96
N GLY A 144 8.38 25.24 2.75
CA GLY A 144 8.44 26.66 2.44
C GLY A 144 9.83 27.27 2.70
N ASN A 145 10.08 28.45 2.13
CA ASN A 145 11.37 29.14 2.23
C ASN A 145 11.70 29.69 3.63
N THR A 146 10.75 29.71 4.55
CA THR A 146 10.95 30.13 5.95
C THR A 146 11.27 28.98 6.91
N ILE A 147 11.39 27.75 6.38
CA ILE A 147 11.66 26.54 7.16
C ILE A 147 13.13 26.17 6.98
N GLY A 148 13.79 25.85 8.10
CA GLY A 148 15.17 25.33 8.14
C GLY A 148 16.25 26.40 8.04
N ASN A 149 17.49 25.94 8.09
CA ASN A 149 18.70 26.73 7.86
C ASN A 149 19.62 25.99 6.89
N THR A 150 20.64 26.69 6.38
CA THR A 150 21.69 26.07 5.57
C THR A 150 22.22 24.78 6.18
N GLY A 151 22.22 23.70 5.39
CA GLY A 151 22.67 22.37 5.79
C GLY A 151 21.56 21.45 6.31
N ASP A 152 20.38 21.97 6.64
CA ASP A 152 19.25 21.15 7.12
C ASP A 152 18.65 20.28 6.00
N PHE A 153 18.00 19.19 6.39
CA PHE A 153 17.19 18.32 5.53
C PHE A 153 15.71 18.42 5.90
N TYR A 154 14.81 18.13 4.96
CA TYR A 154 13.37 18.13 5.20
C TYR A 154 12.70 16.91 4.56
N LEU A 155 11.97 16.14 5.36
CA LEU A 155 11.14 15.04 4.86
C LEU A 155 9.68 15.50 4.70
N ASP A 156 9.20 15.55 3.46
CA ASP A 156 7.77 15.63 3.17
C ASP A 156 7.16 14.25 3.43
N LYS A 157 6.37 14.14 4.50
CA LYS A 157 5.73 12.88 4.90
C LYS A 157 4.54 12.51 4.01
N ALA A 158 3.97 13.46 3.28
CA ALA A 158 2.84 13.19 2.39
C ALA A 158 3.32 12.51 1.10
N THR A 159 4.43 12.99 0.54
CA THR A 159 4.97 12.50 -0.72
C THR A 159 6.16 11.57 -0.57
N CYS A 160 6.71 11.44 0.66
CA CYS A 160 7.94 10.71 0.97
C CYS A 160 9.15 11.23 0.19
N VAL A 161 9.21 12.54 -0.05
CA VAL A 161 10.34 13.20 -0.71
C VAL A 161 11.24 13.83 0.34
N LEU A 162 12.54 13.56 0.26
CA LEU A 162 13.58 14.17 1.07
C LEU A 162 14.22 15.33 0.33
N TYR A 163 14.18 16.51 0.92
CA TYR A 163 14.82 17.71 0.39
C TYR A 163 16.07 18.07 1.18
N GLY A 164 17.02 18.72 0.51
CA GLY A 164 18.22 19.27 1.11
C GLY A 164 19.53 18.74 0.50
N PRO A 165 20.69 19.13 1.08
CA PRO A 165 20.82 20.08 2.17
C PRO A 165 20.34 21.49 1.75
N ALA A 166 19.61 22.14 2.65
CA ALA A 166 19.09 23.50 2.44
C ALA A 166 20.21 24.52 2.26
N VAL A 167 19.92 25.61 1.55
CA VAL A 167 20.78 26.79 1.42
C VAL A 167 19.95 28.03 1.74
N THR A 168 20.33 28.74 2.79
CA THR A 168 19.74 30.03 3.18
C THR A 168 20.58 31.18 2.64
N ASP A 169 19.94 32.17 2.01
CA ASP A 169 20.60 33.37 1.50
C ASP A 169 20.83 34.44 2.59
N GLU A 170 21.39 35.59 2.20
CA GLU A 170 21.68 36.71 3.11
C GLU A 170 20.40 37.37 3.64
N GLU A 171 19.29 37.25 2.90
CA GLU A 171 17.95 37.73 3.25
C GLU A 171 17.23 36.80 4.23
N GLY A 172 17.73 35.58 4.44
CA GLY A 172 17.18 34.57 5.34
C GLY A 172 16.18 33.62 4.70
N ASP A 173 16.02 33.67 3.38
CA ASP A 173 15.17 32.75 2.62
C ASP A 173 15.92 31.45 2.32
N THR A 174 15.28 30.33 2.59
CA THR A 174 15.86 28.99 2.48
C THR A 174 15.38 28.27 1.21
N SER A 175 16.32 27.79 0.41
CA SER A 175 16.08 26.96 -0.77
C SER A 175 16.45 25.50 -0.48
N TRP A 176 15.63 24.58 -0.96
CA TRP A 176 15.66 23.16 -0.58
C TRP A 176 16.16 22.23 -1.69
N GLY A 177 16.50 22.76 -2.86
CA GLY A 177 16.99 21.99 -4.01
C GLY A 177 15.93 21.06 -4.62
N ALA A 178 16.35 20.20 -5.56
CA ALA A 178 15.51 19.11 -6.06
C ALA A 178 15.35 18.04 -4.97
N GLY A 179 14.13 17.58 -4.75
CA GLY A 179 13.84 16.55 -3.77
C GLY A 179 14.20 15.15 -4.27
N LEU A 180 14.74 14.32 -3.39
CA LEU A 180 14.94 12.90 -3.61
C LEU A 180 13.67 12.14 -3.21
N GLU A 181 13.04 11.47 -4.17
CA GLU A 181 11.94 10.57 -3.88
C GLU A 181 12.48 9.35 -3.12
N LEU A 182 11.99 9.09 -1.90
CA LEU A 182 12.42 7.94 -1.08
C LEU A 182 11.53 6.71 -1.27
N LYS A 183 10.43 6.86 -2.01
CA LYS A 183 9.65 5.72 -2.48
C LYS A 183 10.22 5.29 -3.84
N GLY A 184 10.54 4.00 -4.01
CA GLY A 184 10.74 3.46 -5.37
C GLY A 184 9.48 3.67 -6.20
N ALA A 185 9.60 3.76 -7.53
CA ALA A 185 8.46 3.93 -8.45
C ALA A 185 7.31 3.01 -8.03
N ASP A 186 6.25 3.59 -7.45
CA ASP A 186 5.23 2.96 -6.59
C ASP A 186 5.28 1.42 -6.57
N GLY A 187 6.28 0.90 -5.85
CA GLY A 187 6.68 -0.51 -5.86
C GLY A 187 5.92 -1.40 -4.89
N ASN A 188 4.83 -0.90 -4.30
CA ASN A 188 3.90 -1.70 -3.53
C ASN A 188 2.50 -1.51 -4.08
N ALA A 189 1.78 -2.61 -4.27
CA ALA A 189 0.34 -2.57 -4.45
C ALA A 189 -0.30 -1.80 -3.29
N ASN A 190 -0.85 -0.61 -3.52
CA ASN A 190 -1.66 0.08 -2.53
C ASN A 190 -3.04 -0.59 -2.49
N VAL A 191 -3.13 -1.76 -1.87
CA VAL A 191 -4.39 -2.51 -1.75
C VAL A 191 -5.19 -1.99 -0.56
N LYS A 192 -6.25 -1.22 -0.80
CA LYS A 192 -7.22 -0.82 0.23
C LYS A 192 -8.43 -1.75 0.15
N THR A 193 -8.71 -2.47 1.24
CA THR A 193 -9.85 -3.41 1.32
C THR A 193 -10.99 -2.83 2.16
N PHE A 194 -12.20 -2.86 1.64
CA PHE A 194 -13.42 -2.41 2.29
C PHE A 194 -14.42 -3.57 2.36
N LYS A 195 -15.16 -3.65 3.46
CA LYS A 195 -16.36 -4.48 3.56
C LYS A 195 -17.58 -3.57 3.46
N TYR A 196 -18.52 -3.93 2.61
CA TYR A 196 -19.73 -3.17 2.39
C TYR A 196 -20.94 -4.10 2.40
N THR A 197 -22.02 -3.68 3.06
CA THR A 197 -23.29 -4.40 3.05
C THR A 197 -24.31 -3.54 2.33
N ALA A 198 -24.73 -3.97 1.14
CA ALA A 198 -25.81 -3.36 0.39
C ALA A 198 -27.14 -3.79 1.02
N SER A 199 -27.70 -2.94 1.89
CA SER A 199 -28.94 -3.24 2.57
C SER A 199 -30.14 -3.19 1.63
N VAL A 200 -31.24 -3.87 1.98
CA VAL A 200 -32.49 -3.89 1.20
C VAL A 200 -32.97 -2.48 0.78
N SER A 201 -32.74 -1.48 1.62
CA SER A 201 -33.11 -0.07 1.40
C SER A 201 -32.25 0.68 0.40
N ASN A 202 -31.03 0.21 0.12
CA ASN A 202 -30.09 0.90 -0.76
C ASN A 202 -30.37 0.59 -2.23
N TRP A 203 -31.01 -0.54 -2.50
CA TRP A 203 -31.29 -1.01 -3.85
C TRP A 203 -32.36 -0.17 -4.55
N THR A 204 -31.98 0.44 -5.66
CA THR A 204 -32.91 0.99 -6.64
C THR A 204 -33.34 -0.11 -7.61
N VAL A 205 -34.66 -0.30 -7.78
CA VAL A 205 -35.22 -1.40 -8.58
C VAL A 205 -35.70 -0.91 -9.93
N TYR A 206 -35.22 -1.54 -11.00
CA TYR A 206 -35.67 -1.37 -12.38
C TYR A 206 -36.24 -2.70 -12.87
N SER A 207 -37.47 -2.71 -13.38
CA SER A 207 -38.08 -3.94 -13.90
C SER A 207 -38.79 -3.70 -15.22
N ASN A 208 -38.58 -4.61 -16.17
CA ASN A 208 -39.31 -4.66 -17.42
C ASN A 208 -39.78 -6.09 -17.65
N ILE A 209 -40.95 -6.38 -17.07
CA ILE A 209 -41.60 -7.70 -17.11
C ILE A 209 -42.50 -7.89 -18.34
N ALA A 210 -42.76 -6.82 -19.10
CA ALA A 210 -43.66 -6.87 -20.25
C ALA A 210 -42.95 -7.25 -21.56
N THR A 211 -41.65 -6.93 -21.69
CA THR A 211 -40.95 -7.06 -22.98
C THR A 211 -39.64 -7.84 -22.90
N SER A 212 -38.88 -7.73 -21.80
CA SER A 212 -37.58 -8.40 -21.66
C SER A 212 -37.50 -9.36 -20.47
N TYR A 213 -38.58 -9.50 -19.69
CA TYR A 213 -38.63 -10.30 -18.46
C TYR A 213 -37.39 -10.10 -17.59
N THR A 214 -36.96 -8.85 -17.44
CA THR A 214 -35.71 -8.50 -16.79
C THR A 214 -35.99 -7.69 -15.53
N LYS A 215 -35.34 -8.05 -14.43
CA LYS A 215 -35.30 -7.27 -13.19
C LYS A 215 -33.85 -6.94 -12.85
N THR A 216 -33.56 -5.66 -12.70
CA THR A 216 -32.25 -5.13 -12.32
C THR A 216 -32.38 -4.38 -11.01
N ILE A 217 -31.44 -4.59 -10.09
CA ILE A 217 -31.27 -3.77 -8.90
C ILE A 217 -29.88 -3.13 -8.92
N ILE A 218 -29.82 -1.86 -8.51
CA ILE A 218 -28.62 -1.04 -8.53
C ILE A 218 -28.39 -0.42 -7.16
N ASP A 219 -27.15 -0.43 -6.69
CA ASP A 219 -26.68 0.33 -5.53
C ASP A 219 -25.45 1.14 -5.95
N ASP A 220 -25.45 2.43 -5.64
CA ASP A 220 -24.40 3.39 -6.00
C ASP A 220 -23.65 3.82 -4.74
N ILE A 221 -22.37 3.48 -4.68
CA ILE A 221 -21.55 3.67 -3.51
C ILE A 221 -20.53 4.78 -3.78
N ASP A 222 -20.59 5.81 -2.95
CA ASP A 222 -19.55 6.82 -2.83
C ASP A 222 -18.74 6.55 -1.56
N PHE A 223 -17.41 6.54 -1.67
CA PHE A 223 -16.55 6.45 -0.50
C PHE A 223 -15.25 7.23 -0.74
N PRO A 224 -14.71 7.94 0.28
CA PRO A 224 -13.59 8.88 0.09
C PRO A 224 -12.31 8.28 -0.52
N ALA A 225 -12.12 6.96 -0.41
CA ALA A 225 -10.96 6.28 -0.97
C ALA A 225 -11.06 6.03 -2.48
N LEU A 226 -12.25 6.13 -3.08
CA LEU A 226 -12.45 6.11 -4.52
C LEU A 226 -12.26 7.55 -5.04
N ASN A 227 -11.06 7.84 -5.52
CA ASN A 227 -10.66 9.17 -5.96
C ASN A 227 -10.16 9.14 -7.42
N GLN A 228 -9.70 10.28 -7.91
CA GLN A 228 -9.25 10.42 -9.30
C GLN A 228 -8.12 9.44 -9.67
N ASP A 229 -7.15 9.23 -8.79
CA ASP A 229 -6.03 8.32 -9.06
C ASP A 229 -6.52 6.87 -9.20
N VAL A 230 -7.42 6.42 -8.33
CA VAL A 230 -8.04 5.09 -8.44
C VAL A 230 -8.86 4.97 -9.72
N TYR A 231 -9.54 6.05 -10.13
CA TYR A 231 -10.38 6.06 -11.33
C TYR A 231 -9.57 6.01 -12.64
N GLU A 232 -8.46 6.74 -12.70
CA GLU A 232 -7.65 6.86 -13.92
C GLU A 232 -6.59 5.75 -14.04
N ASN A 233 -6.00 5.35 -12.90
CA ASN A 233 -4.81 4.49 -12.88
C ASN A 233 -4.97 3.22 -12.02
N GLY A 234 -6.10 3.09 -11.31
CA GLY A 234 -6.34 1.98 -10.39
C GLY A 234 -7.11 0.81 -10.99
N ILE A 235 -7.11 -0.30 -10.26
CA ILE A 235 -8.00 -1.45 -10.47
C ILE A 235 -8.92 -1.58 -9.25
N VAL A 236 -10.22 -1.73 -9.50
CA VAL A 236 -11.21 -2.01 -8.46
C VAL A 236 -11.72 -3.43 -8.63
N LEU A 237 -11.37 -4.30 -7.67
CA LEU A 237 -11.89 -5.66 -7.62
C LEU A 237 -13.06 -5.70 -6.65
N VAL A 238 -14.20 -6.18 -7.14
CA VAL A 238 -15.42 -6.34 -6.33
C VAL A 238 -15.68 -7.81 -6.14
N TYR A 239 -15.77 -8.23 -4.89
CA TYR A 239 -16.10 -9.59 -4.50
C TYR A 239 -17.47 -9.61 -3.88
N TRP A 240 -18.32 -10.50 -4.39
CA TRP A 240 -19.58 -10.83 -3.76
C TRP A 240 -19.39 -12.02 -2.83
N LYS A 241 -19.94 -11.93 -1.62
CA LYS A 241 -19.93 -13.00 -0.64
C LYS A 241 -21.33 -13.61 -0.53
N ASP A 242 -21.40 -14.93 -0.73
CA ASP A 242 -22.57 -15.75 -0.40
C ASP A 242 -22.34 -16.52 0.91
N ALA A 243 -23.34 -17.30 1.34
CA ALA A 243 -23.27 -18.05 2.59
C ALA A 243 -22.09 -19.04 2.68
N ASN A 244 -21.53 -19.47 1.55
CA ASN A 244 -20.55 -20.54 1.47
C ASN A 244 -19.27 -20.15 0.69
N SER A 245 -19.22 -18.98 0.05
CA SER A 245 -18.22 -18.67 -0.96
C SER A 245 -18.05 -17.16 -1.23
N ILE A 246 -16.84 -16.77 -1.60
CA ILE A 246 -16.51 -15.42 -2.11
C ILE A 246 -16.20 -15.56 -3.60
N ARG A 247 -16.74 -14.67 -4.42
CA ARG A 247 -16.59 -14.69 -5.88
C ARG A 247 -16.26 -13.29 -6.40
N LEU A 248 -15.23 -13.20 -7.23
CA LEU A 248 -14.90 -11.99 -7.96
C LEU A 248 -15.99 -11.69 -9.00
N LEU A 249 -16.34 -10.42 -9.17
CA LEU A 249 -17.23 -9.92 -10.21
C LEU A 249 -16.42 -9.46 -11.45
N PRO A 250 -16.99 -9.55 -12.66
CA PRO A 250 -18.37 -9.92 -12.96
C PRO A 250 -18.64 -11.44 -12.84
N LEU A 251 -19.88 -11.79 -12.49
CA LEU A 251 -20.36 -13.16 -12.38
C LEU A 251 -21.64 -13.33 -13.20
N THR A 252 -21.67 -14.35 -14.05
CA THR A 252 -22.90 -14.78 -14.73
C THR A 252 -23.15 -16.25 -14.47
N LYS A 253 -24.38 -16.61 -14.07
CA LYS A 253 -24.79 -17.99 -13.86
C LYS A 253 -26.25 -18.24 -14.23
N LEU A 254 -26.58 -19.52 -14.42
CA LEU A 254 -27.97 -19.96 -14.51
C LEU A 254 -28.54 -20.16 -13.09
N THR A 255 -29.79 -19.71 -12.89
CA THR A 255 -30.56 -20.07 -11.70
C THR A 255 -31.06 -21.51 -11.79
N ASN A 256 -31.58 -22.04 -10.68
CA ASN A 256 -32.24 -23.35 -10.68
C ASN A 256 -33.48 -23.39 -11.60
N GLN A 257 -34.05 -22.23 -11.91
CA GLN A 257 -35.15 -22.06 -12.84
C GLN A 257 -34.66 -21.74 -14.27
N LYS A 258 -33.36 -21.91 -14.52
CA LYS A 258 -32.67 -21.71 -15.80
C LYS A 258 -32.83 -20.30 -16.39
N ASN A 259 -32.88 -19.29 -15.53
CA ASN A 259 -32.77 -17.89 -15.92
C ASN A 259 -31.33 -17.39 -15.77
N PHE A 260 -30.97 -16.30 -16.45
CA PHE A 260 -29.63 -15.73 -16.33
C PHE A 260 -29.57 -14.72 -15.19
N LEU A 261 -28.71 -14.98 -14.22
CA LEU A 261 -28.35 -14.03 -13.18
C LEU A 261 -26.95 -13.48 -13.48
N THR A 262 -26.86 -12.17 -13.65
CA THR A 262 -25.60 -11.43 -13.77
C THR A 262 -25.41 -10.53 -12.56
N ARG A 263 -24.19 -10.48 -12.04
CA ARG A 263 -23.74 -9.55 -11.01
C ARG A 263 -22.45 -8.89 -11.47
N GLU A 264 -22.37 -7.58 -11.34
CA GLU A 264 -21.27 -6.80 -11.87
C GLU A 264 -21.07 -5.53 -11.03
N GLY A 265 -19.85 -5.01 -11.06
CA GLY A 265 -19.49 -3.77 -10.41
C GLY A 265 -18.53 -2.98 -11.28
N TRP A 266 -18.73 -1.67 -11.39
CA TRP A 266 -17.84 -0.79 -12.13
C TRP A 266 -17.84 0.61 -11.54
N ILE A 267 -16.75 1.33 -11.78
CA ILE A 267 -16.60 2.71 -11.34
C ILE A 267 -16.95 3.68 -12.46
N PHE A 268 -17.48 4.84 -12.09
CA PHE A 268 -17.70 5.95 -13.02
C PHE A 268 -17.58 7.29 -12.29
N LYS A 269 -17.24 8.34 -13.03
CA LYS A 269 -17.30 9.72 -12.53
C LYS A 269 -18.67 10.30 -12.83
N ASN A 270 -19.40 10.73 -11.81
CA ASN A 270 -20.69 11.37 -11.97
C ASN A 270 -20.51 12.79 -12.54
N SER A 271 -21.11 13.04 -13.70
CA SER A 271 -20.96 14.32 -14.40
C SER A 271 -21.65 15.50 -13.71
N SER A 272 -22.57 15.25 -12.78
CA SER A 272 -23.37 16.29 -12.12
C SER A 272 -22.71 16.86 -10.86
N ASP A 273 -21.86 16.09 -10.19
CA ASP A 273 -21.27 16.45 -8.89
C ASP A 273 -19.78 16.08 -8.74
N ASP A 274 -19.13 15.66 -9.83
CA ASP A 274 -17.71 15.26 -9.92
C ASP A 274 -17.29 14.12 -8.97
N ARG A 275 -18.22 13.44 -8.32
CA ARG A 275 -17.92 12.33 -7.41
C ARG A 275 -17.61 11.05 -8.19
N TYR A 276 -16.73 10.23 -7.63
CA TYR A 276 -16.42 8.90 -8.16
C TYR A 276 -17.31 7.88 -7.46
N ILE A 277 -18.03 7.09 -8.24
CA ILE A 277 -19.05 6.18 -7.76
C ILE A 277 -18.70 4.76 -8.18
N LEU A 278 -18.78 3.81 -7.25
CA LEU A 278 -18.84 2.39 -7.55
C LEU A 278 -20.30 1.96 -7.68
N ARG A 279 -20.71 1.55 -8.87
CA ARG A 279 -22.02 0.96 -9.10
C ARG A 279 -21.97 -0.54 -8.92
N LEU A 280 -22.86 -1.09 -8.11
CA LEU A 280 -23.14 -2.51 -8.04
C LEU A 280 -24.47 -2.78 -8.74
N GLN A 281 -24.47 -3.70 -9.71
CA GLN A 281 -25.66 -4.05 -10.46
C GLN A 281 -25.88 -5.56 -10.47
N ASN A 282 -27.09 -5.96 -10.09
CA ASN A 282 -27.55 -7.34 -10.19
C ASN A 282 -28.74 -7.40 -11.15
N THR A 283 -28.66 -8.27 -12.14
CA THR A 283 -29.70 -8.43 -13.17
C THR A 283 -30.12 -9.87 -13.29
N LEU A 284 -31.42 -10.14 -13.15
CA LEU A 284 -32.04 -11.40 -13.51
C LEU A 284 -32.80 -11.22 -14.83
N LYS A 285 -32.44 -12.01 -15.83
CA LYS A 285 -33.13 -12.08 -17.12
C LYS A 285 -33.85 -13.42 -17.26
N GLY A 286 -35.17 -13.36 -17.38
CA GLY A 286 -36.03 -14.52 -17.61
C GLY A 286 -35.77 -15.17 -18.97
N MET A 287 -35.60 -16.49 -18.95
CA MET A 287 -35.39 -17.35 -20.11
C MET A 287 -36.42 -18.48 -20.15
N GLU A 288 -36.47 -19.31 -19.11
CA GLU A 288 -37.39 -20.47 -19.04
C GLU A 288 -38.55 -20.16 -18.09
N ASN A 289 -38.24 -19.88 -16.82
CA ASN A 289 -39.27 -19.43 -15.88
C ASN A 289 -39.31 -17.90 -15.80
N MET A 290 -40.10 -17.28 -16.67
CA MET A 290 -40.26 -15.82 -16.75
C MET A 290 -40.94 -15.19 -15.53
N THR A 291 -41.34 -15.99 -14.54
CA THR A 291 -41.95 -15.52 -13.27
C THR A 291 -40.96 -15.49 -12.10
N GLU A 292 -39.76 -16.07 -12.25
CA GLU A 292 -38.69 -15.91 -11.25
C GLU A 292 -38.29 -14.43 -11.18
N LEU A 293 -38.25 -13.87 -9.98
CA LEU A 293 -37.85 -12.49 -9.75
C LEU A 293 -36.58 -12.46 -8.91
N LEU A 294 -35.70 -11.52 -9.26
CA LEU A 294 -34.53 -11.20 -8.44
C LEU A 294 -35.01 -10.77 -7.04
N VAL A 295 -34.55 -11.46 -6.01
CA VAL A 295 -34.83 -11.10 -4.62
C VAL A 295 -33.96 -9.90 -4.26
N VAL A 296 -34.55 -8.92 -3.59
CA VAL A 296 -33.82 -7.80 -2.98
C VAL A 296 -33.54 -8.21 -1.54
N GLU A 297 -32.28 -8.31 -1.21
CA GLU A 297 -31.81 -8.79 0.09
C GLU A 297 -30.56 -8.00 0.51
N ASP A 298 -30.15 -8.16 1.76
CA ASP A 298 -28.87 -7.67 2.22
C ASP A 298 -27.76 -8.49 1.55
N VAL A 299 -26.83 -7.81 0.89
CA VAL A 299 -25.72 -8.47 0.20
C VAL A 299 -24.39 -7.93 0.70
N GLU A 300 -23.51 -8.83 1.15
CA GLU A 300 -22.15 -8.48 1.54
C GLU A 300 -21.22 -8.47 0.32
N TYR A 301 -20.45 -7.39 0.22
CA TYR A 301 -19.38 -7.19 -0.74
C TYR A 301 -18.06 -6.92 -0.02
N GLN A 302 -16.98 -7.39 -0.62
CA GLN A 302 -15.63 -6.97 -0.31
C GLN A 302 -15.08 -6.23 -1.53
N ILE A 303 -14.57 -5.02 -1.33
CA ILE A 303 -14.08 -4.15 -2.40
C ILE A 303 -12.59 -3.93 -2.17
N LYS A 304 -11.77 -4.15 -3.19
CA LYS A 304 -10.35 -3.84 -3.17
C LYS A 304 -10.04 -2.75 -4.19
N LEU A 305 -9.45 -1.66 -3.74
CA LEU A 305 -8.83 -0.66 -4.60
C LEU A 305 -7.35 -0.96 -4.68
N ILE A 306 -6.81 -1.00 -5.88
CA ILE A 306 -5.41 -1.32 -6.14
C ILE A 306 -4.86 -0.20 -7.00
N THR A 307 -3.76 0.42 -6.58
CA THR A 307 -3.02 1.40 -7.40
C THR A 307 -1.54 1.03 -7.44
N GLY A 308 -0.76 1.77 -8.23
CA GLY A 308 0.66 1.50 -8.45
C GLY A 308 0.90 0.29 -9.35
N GLN A 309 2.06 -0.35 -9.21
CA GLN A 309 2.51 -1.36 -10.17
C GLN A 309 1.62 -2.60 -10.26
N ALA A 310 0.95 -2.99 -9.18
CA ALA A 310 0.00 -4.11 -9.21
C ALA A 310 -1.24 -3.82 -10.06
N ALA A 311 -1.70 -2.56 -10.10
CA ALA A 311 -2.78 -2.16 -10.99
C ALA A 311 -2.35 -2.27 -12.46
N VAL A 312 -1.13 -1.82 -12.77
CA VAL A 312 -0.52 -1.93 -14.11
C VAL A 312 -0.39 -3.39 -14.54
N GLN A 313 0.08 -4.28 -13.66
CA GLN A 313 0.23 -5.71 -13.96
C GLN A 313 -1.11 -6.41 -14.17
N LEU A 314 -2.11 -6.11 -13.33
CA LEU A 314 -3.47 -6.65 -13.50
C LEU A 314 -4.08 -6.18 -14.83
N GLU A 315 -3.94 -4.89 -15.15
CA GLU A 315 -4.46 -4.32 -16.39
C GLU A 315 -3.77 -4.93 -17.63
N ALA A 316 -2.45 -5.11 -17.58
CA ALA A 316 -1.69 -5.76 -18.65
C ALA A 316 -2.11 -7.22 -18.88
N ASN A 317 -2.56 -7.92 -17.83
CA ASN A 317 -2.93 -9.32 -17.87
C ASN A 317 -4.44 -9.58 -17.96
N LYS A 318 -5.29 -8.55 -18.10
CA LYS A 318 -6.76 -8.72 -18.22
C LYS A 318 -7.22 -9.65 -19.35
N GLY A 319 -6.39 -9.83 -20.38
CA GLY A 319 -6.64 -10.75 -21.50
C GLY A 319 -6.18 -12.19 -21.25
N ASN A 320 -5.41 -12.43 -20.19
CA ASN A 320 -4.89 -13.74 -19.79
C ASN A 320 -5.50 -14.12 -18.43
N GLN A 321 -6.66 -14.77 -18.46
CA GLN A 321 -7.43 -15.07 -17.24
C GLN A 321 -6.62 -15.82 -16.18
N LEU A 322 -5.78 -16.78 -16.58
CA LEU A 322 -4.98 -17.56 -15.63
C LEU A 322 -3.97 -16.68 -14.88
N GLU A 323 -3.28 -15.81 -15.61
CA GLU A 323 -2.29 -14.90 -15.03
C GLU A 323 -2.95 -13.80 -14.21
N PHE A 324 -4.09 -13.29 -14.69
CA PHE A 324 -4.91 -12.35 -13.95
C PHE A 324 -5.37 -12.94 -12.61
N ASP A 325 -5.93 -14.15 -12.60
CA ASP A 325 -6.39 -14.82 -11.38
C ASP A 325 -5.23 -15.07 -10.41
N ARG A 326 -4.06 -15.47 -10.91
CA ARG A 326 -2.83 -15.63 -10.11
C ARG A 326 -2.40 -14.32 -9.44
N LEU A 327 -2.40 -13.22 -10.19
CA LEU A 327 -2.08 -11.89 -9.66
C LEU A 327 -3.11 -11.46 -8.61
N VAL A 328 -4.40 -11.68 -8.87
CA VAL A 328 -5.47 -11.38 -7.92
C VAL A 328 -5.31 -12.17 -6.61
N GLU A 329 -4.97 -13.46 -6.70
CA GLU A 329 -4.72 -14.31 -5.52
C GLU A 329 -3.55 -13.80 -4.69
N SER A 330 -2.47 -13.29 -5.32
CA SER A 330 -1.32 -12.72 -4.62
C SER A 330 -1.63 -11.46 -3.80
N LEU A 331 -2.77 -10.82 -4.04
CA LEU A 331 -3.22 -9.61 -3.34
C LEU A 331 -4.14 -9.91 -2.15
N ASN A 332 -4.43 -11.19 -1.85
CA ASN A 332 -5.24 -11.65 -0.72
C ASN A 332 -4.39 -12.01 0.49
#